data_AF-A0A531MG05-F1
#
_entry.id   AF-A0A531MG05-F1
#
_cell.length_a   1.000
_cell.length_b   1.000
_cell.length_c   1.000
_cell.angle_alpha   90.00
_cell.angle_beta   90.00
_cell.angle_gamma   90.00
#
_symmetry.space_group_name_H-M   'P 1'
#
loop_
_entity.id
_entity.type
_entity.pdbx_description
1 polymer ?
#
loop_
_entity_poly.entity_id
_entity_poly.type
_entity_poly.pdbx_seq_one_letter_code
_entity_poly.pdbx_strand_id
1 'polypeptide(L)'
;YKVLYITIEMRHAPFFGWIQDLAAPDPTSLFNLFGLVPVTLPHMLMIGVWPLIMGVTMFLQMRMNPTPPDPTQAAIFTWMPVIFTFMMAGFPAGLVIYWAWNNTLSILQQGVIMKRQGAKIELWDNLMALFRKKPSPAE
;
A
#
# COMPACT_ATOMS: atom_id res chain seq x y z
N TYR A 1 -6.22 -8.85 14.21
CA TYR A 1 -7.44 -8.03 14.18
C TYR A 1 -8.06 -7.81 15.56
N LYS A 2 -8.41 -8.84 16.35
CA LYS A 2 -8.94 -8.65 17.72
C LYS A 2 -7.97 -7.89 18.66
N VAL A 3 -6.67 -8.17 18.61
CA VAL A 3 -5.68 -7.50 19.49
C VAL A 3 -5.66 -5.98 19.25
N LEU A 4 -5.66 -5.51 18.00
CA LEU A 4 -5.67 -4.07 17.68
C LEU A 4 -6.98 -3.35 18.04
N TYR A 5 -8.11 -4.07 18.11
CA TYR A 5 -9.40 -3.52 18.56
C TYR A 5 -9.61 -3.59 20.08
N ILE A 6 -8.83 -4.45 20.77
CA ILE A 6 -9.04 -4.79 22.20
C ILE A 6 -7.92 -4.22 23.10
N THR A 7 -6.74 -3.88 22.56
CA THR A 7 -5.70 -3.22 23.36
C THR A 7 -6.04 -1.74 23.57
N ILE A 8 -6.64 -1.46 24.73
CA ILE A 8 -6.81 -0.11 25.31
C ILE A 8 -5.51 0.72 25.22
N GLU A 9 -4.35 0.05 25.23
CA GLU A 9 -3.00 0.63 25.13
C GLU A 9 -2.72 1.39 23.82
N MET A 10 -3.45 1.14 22.74
CA MET A 10 -3.24 1.84 21.46
C MET A 10 -4.03 3.14 21.35
N ARG A 11 -4.99 3.36 22.27
CA ARG A 11 -5.80 4.58 22.30
C ARG A 11 -4.96 5.72 22.83
N HIS A 12 -4.89 6.83 22.08
CA HIS A 12 -4.06 7.99 22.39
C HIS A 12 -2.55 7.66 22.49
N ALA A 13 -2.13 6.55 21.88
CA ALA A 13 -0.71 6.22 21.78
C ALA A 13 -0.10 7.00 20.60
N PRO A 14 0.80 7.97 20.85
CA PRO A 14 1.49 8.67 19.78
C PRO A 14 2.52 7.74 19.13
N PHE A 15 2.81 8.00 17.85
CA PHE A 15 3.85 7.28 17.13
C PHE A 15 4.94 8.23 16.65
N PHE A 16 4.88 8.66 15.39
CA PHE A 16 5.89 9.49 14.76
C PHE A 16 5.24 10.63 13.98
N GLY A 17 5.84 11.82 14.06
CA GLY A 17 5.39 13.00 13.33
C GLY A 17 3.98 13.44 13.71
N TRP A 18 3.06 13.41 12.74
CA TRP A 18 1.68 13.85 12.88
C TRP A 18 0.74 12.80 13.49
N ILE A 19 1.18 11.55 13.67
CA ILE A 19 0.35 10.48 14.26
C ILE A 19 0.37 10.59 15.78
N GLN A 20 -0.71 11.15 16.33
CA GLN A 20 -0.92 11.34 17.77
C GLN A 20 -1.75 10.22 18.42
N ASP A 21 -2.44 9.41 17.62
CA ASP A 21 -3.29 8.31 18.11
C ASP A 21 -3.30 7.16 17.10
N LEU A 22 -2.70 6.03 17.47
CA LEU A 22 -2.66 4.83 16.62
C LEU A 22 -4.04 4.16 16.44
N ALA A 23 -4.99 4.44 17.32
CA ALA A 23 -6.36 3.93 17.21
C ALA A 23 -7.25 4.80 16.30
N ALA A 24 -6.82 6.02 15.98
CA ALA A 24 -7.51 6.91 15.05
C ALA A 24 -7.01 6.71 13.61
N PRO A 25 -7.81 7.04 12.58
CA PRO A 25 -7.33 7.13 11.20
C PRO A 25 -6.21 8.18 11.05
N ASP A 26 -5.40 8.05 9.99
CA ASP A 26 -4.38 9.06 9.67
C ASP A 26 -5.06 10.42 9.44
N PRO A 27 -4.70 11.48 10.18
CA PRO A 27 -5.34 12.80 10.06
C PRO A 27 -4.94 13.55 8.78
N THR A 28 -3.92 13.06 8.06
CA THR A 28 -3.45 13.67 6.81
C THR A 28 -4.28 13.19 5.62
N SER A 29 -4.26 13.97 4.54
CA SER A 29 -4.80 13.55 3.25
C SER A 29 -3.99 14.16 2.11
N LEU A 30 -3.84 13.42 1.01
CA LEU A 30 -3.32 13.97 -0.24
C LEU A 30 -4.04 15.26 -0.64
N PHE A 31 -5.35 15.34 -0.41
CA PHE A 31 -6.19 16.46 -0.87
C PHE A 31 -6.21 17.65 0.09
N ASN A 32 -5.77 17.49 1.34
CA ASN A 32 -5.56 18.61 2.28
C ASN A 32 -4.07 19.00 2.39
N LEU A 33 -3.28 18.60 1.39
CA LEU A 33 -1.82 18.79 1.35
C LEU A 33 -1.14 18.25 2.62
N PHE A 34 -1.54 17.06 3.04
CA PHE A 34 -1.04 16.35 4.22
C PHE A 34 -1.17 17.16 5.53
N GLY A 35 -2.27 17.89 5.68
CA GLY A 35 -2.59 18.69 6.86
C GLY A 35 -2.10 20.14 6.79
N LEU A 36 -1.50 20.58 5.67
CA LEU A 36 -1.12 21.98 5.48
C LEU A 36 -2.34 22.90 5.29
N VAL A 37 -3.46 22.36 4.79
CA VAL A 37 -4.70 23.10 4.59
C VAL A 37 -5.76 22.58 5.57
N PRO A 38 -6.38 23.43 6.42
CA PRO A 38 -7.36 23.02 7.41
C PRO A 38 -8.76 22.82 6.78
N VAL A 39 -8.86 21.88 5.85
CA VAL A 39 -10.12 21.51 5.16
C VAL A 39 -10.55 20.12 5.60
N THR A 40 -11.81 20.01 6.03
CA THR A 40 -12.46 18.73 6.33
C THR A 40 -12.94 18.08 5.03
N LEU A 41 -12.36 16.93 4.69
CA LEU A 41 -12.73 16.19 3.49
C LEU A 41 -13.73 15.08 3.83
N PRO A 42 -14.56 14.65 2.86
CA PRO A 42 -15.29 13.39 2.97
C PRO A 42 -14.33 12.23 3.28
N HIS A 43 -14.75 11.28 4.12
CA HIS A 43 -13.92 10.17 4.57
C HIS A 43 -13.27 9.37 3.42
N MET A 44 -13.98 9.22 2.29
CA MET A 44 -13.45 8.54 1.10
C MET A 44 -12.21 9.23 0.49
N LEU A 45 -12.04 10.53 0.73
CA LEU A 45 -10.90 11.33 0.27
C LEU A 45 -9.83 11.50 1.36
N MET A 46 -9.96 10.87 2.53
CA MET A 46 -8.95 10.93 3.60
C MET A 46 -7.81 9.94 3.34
N ILE A 47 -7.15 10.06 2.19
CA ILE A 47 -6.00 9.20 1.84
C ILE A 47 -4.74 9.80 2.43
N GLY A 48 -4.44 9.41 3.67
CA GLY A 48 -3.25 9.87 4.38
C GLY A 48 -1.94 9.31 3.85
N VAL A 49 -0.84 9.78 4.42
CA VAL A 49 0.51 9.36 4.05
C VAL A 49 0.70 7.85 4.26
N TRP A 50 0.23 7.30 5.39
CA TRP A 50 0.40 5.87 5.68
C TRP A 50 -0.38 4.95 4.74
N PRO A 51 -1.66 5.21 4.44
CA PRO A 51 -2.38 4.49 3.38
C PRO A 51 -1.66 4.52 2.03
N LEU A 52 -1.10 5.66 1.63
CA LEU A 52 -0.32 5.75 0.38
C LEU A 52 0.93 4.87 0.41
N ILE A 53 1.71 4.93 1.50
CA ILE A 53 2.90 4.07 1.67
C ILE A 53 2.50 2.60 1.64
N MET A 54 1.41 2.23 2.33
CA MET A 54 0.88 0.88 2.33
C MET A 54 0.48 0.44 0.91
N GLY A 55 -0.23 1.28 0.15
CA GLY A 55 -0.61 1.03 -1.23
C GLY A 55 0.58 0.83 -2.16
N VAL A 56 1.59 1.71 -2.07
CA VAL A 56 2.83 1.61 -2.85
C VAL A 56 3.59 0.34 -2.51
N THR A 57 3.79 0.05 -1.23
CA THR A 57 4.51 -1.15 -0.79
C THR A 57 3.78 -2.43 -1.18
N MET A 58 2.46 -2.46 -1.07
CA MET A 58 1.66 -3.60 -1.53
C MET A 58 1.76 -3.79 -3.04
N PHE A 59 1.70 -2.70 -3.81
CA PHE A 59 1.87 -2.75 -5.26
C PHE A 59 3.26 -3.29 -5.64
N LEU A 60 4.32 -2.80 -5.00
CA LEU A 60 5.68 -3.28 -5.23
C LEU A 60 5.83 -4.76 -4.87
N GLN A 61 5.28 -5.18 -3.73
CA GLN A 61 5.30 -6.57 -3.28
C GLN A 61 4.62 -7.50 -4.30
N MET A 62 3.44 -7.12 -4.81
CA MET A 62 2.76 -7.91 -5.84
C MET A 62 3.58 -8.00 -7.13
N ARG A 63 4.30 -6.95 -7.49
CA ARG A 63 5.15 -6.90 -8.68
C ARG A 63 6.45 -7.69 -8.55
N MET A 64 6.80 -8.18 -7.36
CA MET A 64 7.90 -9.14 -7.20
C MET A 64 7.54 -10.54 -7.72
N ASN A 65 6.24 -10.83 -7.86
CA ASN A 65 5.77 -12.10 -8.37
C ASN A 65 5.59 -12.03 -9.90
N PRO A 66 5.77 -13.15 -10.63
CA PRO A 66 5.47 -13.22 -12.06
C PRO A 66 4.03 -12.78 -12.35
N THR A 67 3.85 -11.96 -13.39
CA THR A 67 2.51 -11.51 -13.79
C THR A 67 1.70 -12.71 -14.31
N PRO A 68 0.43 -12.90 -13.88
CA PRO A 68 -0.42 -13.96 -14.40
C PRO A 68 -0.60 -13.86 -15.93
N PRO A 69 -0.63 -14.99 -16.66
CA PRO A 69 -0.81 -14.98 -18.11
C PRO A 69 -2.21 -14.53 -18.53
N ASP A 70 -3.21 -14.72 -17.66
CA ASP A 70 -4.58 -14.30 -17.90
C ASP A 70 -4.74 -12.77 -17.69
N PRO A 71 -5.31 -12.04 -18.68
CA PRO A 71 -5.43 -10.58 -18.61
C PRO A 71 -6.38 -10.09 -17.52
N THR A 72 -7.40 -10.87 -17.16
CA THR A 72 -8.36 -10.50 -16.11
C THR A 72 -7.68 -10.57 -14.74
N GLN A 73 -6.93 -11.65 -14.48
CA GLN A 73 -6.15 -11.77 -13.24
C GLN A 73 -5.07 -10.69 -13.13
N ALA A 74 -4.37 -10.38 -14.22
CA ALA A 74 -3.38 -9.30 -14.26
C ALA A 74 -4.01 -7.92 -13.95
N ALA A 75 -5.23 -7.66 -14.46
CA ALA A 75 -5.97 -6.45 -14.13
C ALA A 75 -6.32 -6.40 -12.63
N ILE A 76 -6.81 -7.49 -12.05
CA ILE A 76 -7.11 -7.59 -10.62
C ILE A 76 -5.86 -7.26 -9.79
N PHE A 77 -4.70 -7.83 -10.10
CA PHE A 77 -3.46 -7.57 -9.35
C PHE A 77 -2.96 -6.13 -9.51
N THR A 78 -3.28 -5.50 -10.64
CA THR A 78 -2.93 -4.10 -10.88
C THR A 78 -3.81 -3.14 -10.08
N TRP A 79 -5.11 -3.44 -9.97
CA TRP A 79 -6.09 -2.55 -9.33
C TRP A 79 -6.32 -2.82 -7.85
N MET A 80 -6.10 -4.06 -7.39
CA MET A 80 -6.30 -4.44 -5.99
C MET A 80 -5.54 -3.52 -5.03
N PRO A 81 -4.27 -3.14 -5.28
CA PRO A 81 -3.56 -2.21 -4.41
C PRO A 81 -4.24 -0.86 -4.25
N VAL A 82 -4.79 -0.32 -5.35
CA VAL A 82 -5.49 0.96 -5.35
C VAL A 82 -6.78 0.84 -4.54
N ILE A 83 -7.63 -0.14 -4.84
CA ILE A 83 -8.91 -0.34 -4.15
C ILE A 83 -8.69 -0.51 -2.64
N PHE A 84 -7.73 -1.35 -2.27
CA PHE A 84 -7.43 -1.64 -0.87
C PHE A 84 -6.86 -0.42 -0.14
N THR A 85 -6.12 0.45 -0.83
CA THR A 85 -5.63 1.72 -0.27
C THR A 85 -6.78 2.63 0.15
N PHE A 86 -7.77 2.81 -0.73
CA PHE A 86 -8.96 3.61 -0.41
C PHE A 86 -9.78 2.97 0.72
N MET A 87 -9.92 1.65 0.71
CA MET A 87 -10.67 0.92 1.75
C MET A 87 -9.97 1.01 3.12
N MET A 88 -8.64 0.89 3.18
CA MET A 88 -7.85 0.96 4.41
C MET A 88 -7.60 2.37 4.90
N ALA A 89 -7.80 3.40 4.07
CA ALA A 89 -7.56 4.79 4.45
C ALA A 89 -8.38 5.24 5.68
N GLY A 90 -9.59 4.69 5.87
CA GLY A 90 -10.44 4.96 7.02
C GLY A 90 -10.17 4.10 8.27
N PHE A 91 -9.22 3.16 8.22
CA PHE A 91 -8.91 2.28 9.35
C PHE A 91 -7.91 2.93 10.32
N PRO A 92 -7.81 2.43 11.57
CA PRO A 92 -6.82 2.91 12.53
C PRO A 92 -5.40 2.92 11.94
N ALA A 93 -4.69 4.03 12.12
CA ALA A 93 -3.36 4.23 11.55
C ALA A 93 -2.39 3.12 11.98
N GLY A 94 -2.49 2.59 13.20
CA GLY A 94 -1.66 1.48 13.67
C GLY A 94 -1.81 0.20 12.84
N LEU A 95 -3.01 -0.12 12.35
CA LEU A 95 -3.22 -1.26 11.46
C LEU A 95 -2.55 -1.01 10.10
N VAL A 96 -2.72 0.19 9.55
CA VAL A 96 -2.16 0.58 8.23
C VAL A 96 -0.63 0.61 8.28
N ILE A 97 -0.05 1.16 9.34
CA ILE A 97 1.40 1.18 9.60
C ILE A 97 1.94 -0.24 9.69
N TYR A 98 1.27 -1.13 10.43
CA TYR A 98 1.66 -2.53 10.52
C TYR A 98 1.71 -3.20 9.14
N TRP A 99 0.71 -2.98 8.30
CA TRP A 99 0.68 -3.50 6.93
C TRP A 99 1.80 -2.92 6.06
N ALA A 100 1.98 -1.59 6.07
CA ALA A 100 3.06 -0.93 5.34
C ALA A 100 4.44 -1.49 5.71
N TRP A 101 4.68 -1.67 7.01
CA TRP A 101 5.93 -2.25 7.52
C TRP A 101 6.09 -3.71 7.12
N ASN A 102 5.03 -4.52 7.25
CA ASN A 102 5.04 -5.93 6.87
C ASN A 102 5.34 -6.11 5.38
N ASN A 103 4.70 -5.32 4.50
CA ASN A 103 4.97 -5.34 3.07
C ASN A 103 6.43 -4.99 2.78
N THR A 104 6.94 -3.94 3.43
CA THR A 104 8.34 -3.49 3.26
C THR A 104 9.33 -4.59 3.65
N LEU A 105 9.17 -5.19 4.83
CA LEU A 105 10.03 -6.30 5.27
C LEU A 105 9.92 -7.50 4.34
N SER A 106 8.72 -7.82 3.88
CA SER A 106 8.49 -8.95 2.96
C SER A 106 9.17 -8.72 1.62
N ILE A 107 9.11 -7.50 1.07
CA ILE A 107 9.83 -7.13 -0.15
C ILE A 107 11.33 -7.32 0.03
N LEU A 108 11.89 -6.81 1.13
CA LEU A 108 13.32 -6.94 1.41
C LEU A 108 13.72 -8.40 1.58
N GLN A 109 12.97 -9.17 2.36
CA GLN A 109 13.20 -10.58 2.57
C GLN A 109 13.14 -11.35 1.25
N GLN A 110 12.08 -11.18 0.48
CA GLN A 110 11.89 -11.86 -0.80
C GLN A 110 13.03 -11.49 -1.77
N GLY A 111 13.40 -10.22 -1.85
CA GLY A 111 14.49 -9.75 -2.70
C GLY A 111 15.84 -10.35 -2.32
N VAL A 112 16.13 -10.45 -1.02
CA VAL A 112 17.34 -11.11 -0.52
C VAL A 112 17.35 -12.60 -0.85
N ILE A 113 16.23 -13.30 -0.67
CA ILE A 113 16.11 -14.73 -0.98
C ILE A 113 16.31 -14.98 -2.48
N MET A 114 15.60 -14.22 -3.34
CA MET A 114 15.72 -14.36 -4.79
C MET A 114 17.14 -14.12 -5.27
N LYS A 115 17.80 -13.06 -4.75
CA LYS A 115 19.21 -12.79 -5.05
C LYS A 115 20.13 -13.93 -4.62
N ARG A 116 19.90 -14.53 -3.44
CA ARG A 116 20.70 -15.68 -2.95
C ARG A 116 20.47 -16.96 -3.74
N GLN A 117 19.26 -17.16 -4.25
CA GLN A 117 18.88 -18.34 -5.04
C GLN A 117 19.17 -18.18 -6.54
N GLY A 118 19.71 -17.03 -6.98
CA GLY A 118 19.94 -16.75 -8.39
C GLY A 118 18.63 -16.54 -9.19
N ALA A 119 17.51 -16.33 -8.51
CA ALA A 119 16.24 -16.05 -9.16
C ALA A 119 16.18 -14.60 -9.64
N LYS A 120 15.64 -14.39 -10.84
CA LYS A 120 15.46 -13.06 -11.43
C LYS A 120 14.41 -12.28 -10.64
N ILE A 121 14.73 -11.04 -10.26
CA ILE A 121 13.79 -10.12 -9.62
C ILE A 121 12.88 -9.52 -10.71
N GLU A 122 11.66 -10.03 -10.82
CA GLU A 122 10.68 -9.63 -11.85
C GLU A 122 10.14 -8.20 -11.67
N LEU A 123 10.45 -7.53 -10.56
CA LEU A 123 9.95 -6.20 -10.21
C LEU A 123 10.12 -5.19 -11.36
N TRP A 124 11.34 -5.08 -11.88
CA TRP A 124 11.66 -4.10 -12.91
C TRP A 124 10.99 -4.42 -14.25
N ASP A 125 10.98 -5.69 -14.64
CA ASP A 125 10.32 -6.14 -15.87
C ASP A 125 8.81 -5.88 -15.83
N ASN A 126 8.18 -6.23 -14.70
CA ASN A 126 6.76 -6.02 -14.47
C ASN A 126 6.39 -4.52 -14.45
N LEU A 127 7.24 -3.66 -13.89
CA LEU A 127 7.01 -2.21 -13.90
C LEU A 127 7.16 -1.63 -15.31
N MET A 128 8.20 -2.02 -16.06
CA MET A 128 8.38 -1.57 -17.45
C MET A 128 7.24 -2.04 -18.36
N ALA A 129 6.68 -3.23 -18.11
CA ALA A 129 5.57 -3.77 -18.88
C ALA A 129 4.29 -2.92 -18.79
N LEU A 130 4.10 -2.14 -17.72
CA LEU A 130 2.95 -1.23 -17.57
C LEU A 130 2.98 -0.05 -18.55
N PHE A 131 4.19 0.41 -18.90
CA PHE A 131 4.37 1.56 -19.78
C PHE A 131 4.59 1.16 -21.25
N ARG A 132 4.91 -0.10 -21.51
CA ARG A 132 5.02 -0.62 -22.88
C ARG A 132 3.62 -0.69 -23.50
N LYS A 133 3.42 0.08 -24.58
CA LYS A 133 2.23 -0.02 -25.45
C LYS A 133 2.13 -1.47 -25.93
N LYS A 134 1.00 -2.14 -25.65
CA LYS A 134 0.69 -3.40 -26.33
C LYS A 134 0.58 -3.10 -27.82
N PRO A 135 1.21 -3.87 -28.72
CA PRO A 135 0.96 -3.74 -30.14
C PRO A 135 -0.55 -3.89 -30.38
N SER A 136 -1.11 -3.01 -31.23
CA SER A 136 -2.50 -3.14 -31.65
C SER A 136 -2.72 -4.56 -32.15
N PRO A 137 -3.79 -5.27 -31.73
CA PRO A 137 -4.16 -6.49 -32.41
C PRO A 137 -4.29 -6.12 -33.88
N ALA A 138 -3.50 -6.76 -34.75
CA ALA A 138 -3.73 -6.64 -36.17
C ALA A 138 -5.14 -7.17 -36.44
N GLU A 139 -6.00 -6.31 -36.98
CA GLU A 139 -7.34 -6.67 -37.46
C GLU A 139 -7.26 -7.76 -38.54
#